data_AF-A0A840E7S6-F1
#
_entry.id   AF-A0A840E7S6-F1
#
_cell.length_a   1.000
_cell.length_b   1.000
_cell.length_c   1.000
_cell.angle_alpha   90.00
_cell.angle_beta   90.00
_cell.angle_gamma   90.00
#
_symmetry.space_group_name_H-M   'P 1'
#
loop_
_entity.id
_entity.type
_entity.pdbx_description
1 polymer ?
#
loop_
_entity_poly.entity_id
_entity_poly.type
_entity_poly.pdbx_seq_one_letter_code
_entity_poly.pdbx_strand_id
1 'polypeptide(L)'
;MSSEQFRNPIRDVNESPNDDFEGLSPRQVHFLLNDFLGRGSVVKIRVDMPSDTVDRMPLPEMVRRLLSQLQQKEINLTQKGNLPGKLVKEMYATGLLPDRYIEQGITILRGEDDYLAAQVAKHLPLVLGWTKKRNGKLSLTKKGEKALTLPRGTFFQQLFQAHLRRFNLGWSDGYPESGELQYLFPYLAYLLLILGRKARFVTEYAERMSRAFPMLEEAYGDLTSVMELRFFDRFLYYYGLVPERNTILSREPAQPFQPTDLYRAVFYLDGDARPAPPSEEQVYENQLKVALFDAERGSHTHISDDMPPELLDQFQAQIRSFEAQQASGNFVPVRKLLGDAPLVAPRDIPDDATARRETVRLLKLLESVGVLTDEVPDLEPLPYYTFLHDVLLEHEVVPPQKGQRVMLPFEQVFMEDFDPIESITEFFLLRLFDLEQVFPADILNGEMRLDNQVVGPEQALAHLSGWRAQFSEITPIGFEPFDDPRLPPRTATDAVQLFVVEYEATYPDGRTEKFVGPGVVELVYDGEEWRVSGAQFAGFQF
;
A
#
# COMPACT_ATOMS: atom_id res chain seq x y z
N MET A 1 -4.36 -1.16 -40.93
CA MET A 1 -3.14 -0.64 -40.27
C MET A 1 -2.88 -1.49 -39.05
N SER A 2 -1.64 -1.94 -38.87
CA SER A 2 -1.20 -2.98 -37.94
C SER A 2 -1.51 -2.64 -36.48
N SER A 3 -1.95 -3.64 -35.72
CA SER A 3 -2.31 -3.66 -34.30
C SER A 3 -1.11 -3.53 -33.34
N GLU A 4 -0.10 -2.73 -33.70
CA GLU A 4 1.20 -2.66 -33.01
C GLU A 4 1.46 -1.36 -32.23
N GLN A 5 0.49 -0.45 -32.10
CA GLN A 5 0.76 0.91 -31.59
C GLN A 5 0.17 1.29 -30.22
N PHE A 6 -0.35 0.34 -29.42
CA PHE A 6 -0.63 0.59 -28.01
C PHE A 6 0.05 -0.47 -27.13
N ARG A 7 1.37 -0.32 -26.93
CA ARG A 7 2.05 -0.95 -25.78
C ARG A 7 1.57 -0.23 -24.53
N ASN A 8 0.86 -0.94 -23.67
CA ASN A 8 0.37 -0.42 -22.39
C ASN A 8 1.57 -0.28 -21.43
N PRO A 9 1.99 0.93 -21.02
CA PRO A 9 3.16 1.14 -20.16
C PRO A 9 3.07 0.42 -18.81
N ILE A 10 1.85 0.18 -18.30
CA ILE A 10 1.62 -0.59 -17.06
C ILE A 10 2.01 -2.07 -17.23
N ARG A 11 1.82 -2.62 -18.44
CA ARG A 11 2.19 -4.00 -18.75
C ARG A 11 3.71 -4.16 -18.83
N ASP A 12 4.41 -3.18 -19.38
CA ASP A 12 5.86 -3.18 -19.50
C ASP A 12 6.54 -3.12 -18.11
N VAL A 13 5.99 -2.38 -17.14
CA VAL A 13 6.51 -2.32 -15.75
C VAL A 13 6.31 -3.65 -15.00
N ASN A 14 5.12 -4.26 -15.10
CA ASN A 14 4.80 -5.50 -14.38
C ASN A 14 5.52 -6.75 -14.94
N GLU A 15 5.99 -6.68 -16.19
CA GLU A 15 6.74 -7.74 -16.84
C GLU A 15 8.26 -7.57 -16.72
N SER A 16 8.75 -6.40 -16.32
CA SER A 16 10.18 -6.10 -16.19
C SER A 16 10.78 -6.59 -14.86
N PRO A 17 12.04 -7.09 -14.86
CA PRO A 17 12.76 -7.41 -13.63
C PRO A 17 12.85 -6.22 -12.67
N ASN A 18 12.67 -6.47 -11.38
CA ASN A 18 12.82 -5.48 -10.33
C ASN A 18 13.95 -5.90 -9.37
N ASP A 19 14.86 -4.97 -9.07
CA ASP A 19 16.01 -5.20 -8.17
C ASP A 19 15.57 -5.47 -6.73
N ASP A 20 14.46 -4.87 -6.26
CA ASP A 20 13.89 -5.14 -4.94
C ASP A 20 13.34 -6.57 -4.82
N PHE A 21 13.00 -7.19 -5.96
CA PHE A 21 12.59 -8.58 -6.06
C PHE A 21 13.72 -9.52 -6.52
N GLU A 22 14.99 -9.08 -6.38
CA GLU A 22 16.19 -9.84 -6.74
C GLU A 22 16.15 -10.36 -8.20
N GLY A 23 15.55 -9.57 -9.09
CA GLY A 23 15.45 -9.85 -10.52
C GLY A 23 14.15 -10.54 -10.96
N LEU A 24 13.20 -10.78 -10.07
CA LEU A 24 11.83 -11.15 -10.47
C LEU A 24 11.02 -9.92 -10.88
N SER A 25 10.10 -10.10 -11.81
CA SER A 25 9.09 -9.08 -12.10
C SER A 25 7.95 -9.10 -11.08
N PRO A 26 7.21 -7.99 -10.89
CA PRO A 26 6.01 -7.97 -10.05
C PRO A 26 5.02 -9.10 -10.39
N ARG A 27 4.86 -9.42 -11.68
CA ARG A 27 4.03 -10.54 -12.14
C ARG A 27 4.55 -11.90 -11.66
N GLN A 28 5.87 -12.13 -11.72
CA GLN A 28 6.46 -13.37 -11.21
C GLN A 28 6.29 -13.51 -9.70
N VAL A 29 6.46 -12.42 -8.95
CA VAL A 29 6.22 -12.39 -7.50
C VAL A 29 4.75 -12.69 -7.19
N HIS A 30 3.81 -12.10 -7.94
CA HIS A 30 2.38 -12.39 -7.79
C HIS A 30 2.09 -13.90 -7.92
N PHE A 31 2.56 -14.56 -8.98
CA PHE A 31 2.34 -16.00 -9.14
C PHE A 31 3.11 -16.84 -8.11
N LEU A 32 4.30 -16.41 -7.70
CA LEU A 32 5.08 -17.06 -6.66
C LEU A 32 4.33 -17.09 -5.33
N LEU A 33 3.67 -15.98 -4.95
CA LEU A 33 2.93 -15.87 -3.69
C LEU A 33 1.55 -16.52 -3.75
N ASN A 34 0.80 -16.34 -4.84
CA ASN A 34 -0.59 -16.79 -4.96
C ASN A 34 -0.74 -18.24 -5.45
N ASP A 35 0.14 -18.70 -6.33
CA ASP A 35 0.12 -20.05 -6.90
C ASP A 35 1.48 -20.75 -6.72
N PHE A 36 1.99 -20.77 -5.48
CA PHE A 36 3.29 -21.35 -5.16
C PHE A 36 3.38 -22.82 -5.61
N LEU A 37 4.43 -23.14 -6.37
CA LEU A 37 4.68 -24.44 -7.04
C LEU A 37 3.74 -24.76 -8.21
N GLY A 38 2.73 -23.92 -8.46
CA GLY A 38 1.84 -24.04 -9.60
C GLY A 38 2.49 -23.57 -10.89
N ARG A 39 1.73 -23.57 -12.00
CA ARG A 39 2.29 -23.48 -13.37
C ARG A 39 3.03 -22.16 -13.61
N GLY A 40 2.50 -21.04 -13.09
CA GLY A 40 3.09 -19.71 -13.22
C GLY A 40 4.18 -19.38 -12.20
N SER A 41 4.35 -20.19 -11.15
CA SER A 41 5.38 -19.96 -10.13
C SER A 41 6.77 -20.32 -10.64
N VAL A 42 7.71 -19.39 -10.49
CA VAL A 42 9.14 -19.57 -10.83
C VAL A 42 9.84 -20.59 -9.93
N VAL A 43 9.33 -20.81 -8.71
CA VAL A 43 9.80 -21.88 -7.83
C VAL A 43 8.96 -23.12 -8.04
N LYS A 44 9.61 -24.26 -8.23
CA LYS A 44 9.00 -25.57 -8.45
C LYS A 44 9.52 -26.60 -7.47
N ILE A 45 8.79 -27.70 -7.35
CA ILE A 45 9.13 -28.88 -6.55
C ILE A 45 9.33 -30.08 -7.48
N ARG A 46 10.40 -30.84 -7.29
CA ARG A 46 10.65 -32.08 -8.05
C ARG A 46 9.81 -33.22 -7.50
N VAL A 47 8.73 -33.59 -8.17
CA VAL A 47 7.87 -34.70 -7.70
C VAL A 47 8.46 -36.08 -8.01
N ASP A 48 9.38 -36.15 -8.96
CA ASP A 48 10.10 -37.34 -9.43
C ASP A 48 11.43 -37.58 -8.70
N MET A 49 11.63 -36.93 -7.55
CA MET A 49 12.82 -37.13 -6.73
C MET A 49 12.97 -38.61 -6.27
N PRO A 50 14.21 -39.14 -6.15
CA PRO A 50 14.40 -40.50 -5.72
C PRO A 50 13.89 -40.70 -4.27
N SER A 51 13.40 -41.91 -3.97
CA SER A 51 12.71 -42.18 -2.70
C SER A 51 13.58 -41.94 -1.47
N ASP A 52 14.88 -42.20 -1.57
CA ASP A 52 15.87 -41.97 -0.53
C ASP A 52 16.00 -40.49 -0.12
N THR A 53 15.67 -39.56 -1.02
CA THR A 53 15.71 -38.12 -0.77
C THR A 53 14.67 -37.75 0.28
N VAL A 54 13.44 -38.28 0.16
CA VAL A 54 12.36 -38.05 1.12
C VAL A 54 12.53 -38.88 2.39
N ASP A 55 13.09 -40.08 2.28
CA ASP A 55 13.35 -40.93 3.45
C ASP A 55 14.40 -40.33 4.41
N ARG A 56 15.23 -39.39 3.92
CA ARG A 56 16.14 -38.58 4.74
C ARG A 56 15.45 -37.40 5.44
N MET A 57 14.20 -37.08 5.10
CA MET A 57 13.49 -35.93 5.67
C MET A 57 12.82 -36.33 7.00
N PRO A 58 13.13 -35.65 8.11
CA PRO A 58 12.67 -36.08 9.42
C PRO A 58 11.15 -36.09 9.62
N LEU A 59 10.47 -34.99 9.30
CA LEU A 59 9.02 -34.86 9.52
C LEU A 59 8.19 -35.77 8.61
N PRO A 60 8.45 -35.87 7.28
CA PRO A 60 7.77 -36.87 6.44
C PRO A 60 7.93 -38.30 6.96
N GLU A 61 9.13 -38.67 7.40
CA GLU A 61 9.39 -40.00 7.95
C GLU A 61 8.65 -40.21 9.29
N MET A 62 8.66 -39.22 10.17
CA MET A 62 7.94 -39.25 11.45
C MET A 62 6.42 -39.39 11.24
N VAL A 63 5.84 -38.64 10.29
CA VAL A 63 4.42 -38.76 9.92
C VAL A 63 4.14 -40.14 9.34
N ARG A 64 4.97 -40.64 8.42
CA ARG A 64 4.78 -41.97 7.81
C ARG A 64 4.80 -43.08 8.86
N ARG A 65 5.68 -43.01 9.86
CA ARG A 65 5.71 -43.95 10.99
C ARG A 65 4.43 -43.91 11.80
N LEU A 66 3.92 -42.71 12.12
CA LEU A 66 2.64 -42.56 12.82
C LEU A 66 1.48 -43.16 12.01
N LEU A 67 1.41 -42.89 10.70
CA LEU A 67 0.39 -43.47 9.82
C LEU A 67 0.50 -45.00 9.74
N SER A 68 1.72 -45.54 9.68
CA SER A 68 1.96 -46.98 9.65
C SER A 68 1.53 -47.66 10.94
N GLN A 69 1.74 -47.03 12.10
CA GLN A 69 1.21 -47.52 13.38
C GLN A 69 -0.33 -47.49 13.41
N LEU A 70 -0.93 -46.39 12.92
CA LEU A 70 -2.38 -46.23 12.84
C LEU A 70 -3.04 -47.21 11.85
N GLN A 71 -2.30 -47.68 10.85
CA GLN A 71 -2.75 -48.74 9.95
C GLN A 71 -2.91 -50.09 10.67
N GLN A 72 -2.11 -50.34 11.70
CA GLN A 72 -2.19 -51.55 12.51
C GLN A 72 -3.27 -51.45 13.60
N LYS A 73 -3.36 -50.29 14.27
CA LYS A 73 -4.31 -50.09 15.38
C LYS A 73 -4.58 -48.61 15.65
N GLU A 74 -5.81 -48.30 16.06
CA GLU A 74 -6.16 -46.99 16.60
C GLU A 74 -5.36 -46.65 17.87
N ILE A 75 -5.01 -45.37 18.02
CA ILE A 75 -4.28 -44.86 19.19
C ILE A 75 -5.28 -44.16 20.12
N ASN A 76 -5.35 -44.59 21.37
CA ASN A 76 -6.11 -43.86 22.39
C ASN A 76 -5.39 -42.53 22.69
N LEU A 77 -6.09 -41.42 22.59
CA LEU A 77 -5.59 -40.11 22.96
C LEU A 77 -5.75 -39.89 24.46
N THR A 78 -4.99 -38.95 25.01
CA THR A 78 -5.21 -38.46 26.38
C THR A 78 -6.55 -37.70 26.46
N GLN A 79 -6.99 -37.36 27.67
CA GLN A 79 -8.18 -36.54 27.87
C GLN A 79 -8.10 -35.17 27.16
N LYS A 80 -6.88 -34.61 27.00
CA LYS A 80 -6.64 -33.37 26.24
C LYS A 80 -6.63 -33.57 24.71
N GLY A 81 -6.76 -34.80 24.23
CA GLY A 81 -6.65 -35.12 22.81
C GLY A 81 -5.21 -35.18 22.28
N ASN A 82 -4.23 -35.39 23.20
CA ASN A 82 -2.82 -35.55 22.87
C ASN A 82 -2.47 -37.03 22.63
N LEU A 83 -1.38 -37.28 21.91
CA LEU A 83 -0.75 -38.58 21.81
C LEU A 83 -0.31 -39.05 23.21
N PRO A 84 -0.40 -40.36 23.52
CA PRO A 84 0.11 -40.90 24.76
C PRO A 84 1.60 -40.56 24.96
N GLY A 85 1.98 -40.15 26.17
CA GLY A 85 3.37 -39.77 26.46
C GLY A 85 4.40 -40.86 26.14
N LYS A 86 4.03 -42.15 26.26
CA LYS A 86 4.87 -43.28 25.82
C LYS A 86 5.19 -43.20 24.32
N LEU A 87 4.18 -42.97 23.48
CA LEU A 87 4.35 -42.84 22.04
C LEU A 87 5.21 -41.60 21.69
N VAL A 88 4.99 -40.47 22.36
CA VAL A 88 5.77 -39.26 22.13
C VAL A 88 7.26 -39.50 22.46
N LYS A 89 7.55 -40.19 23.56
CA LYS A 89 8.92 -40.59 23.93
C LYS A 89 9.54 -41.55 22.90
N GLU A 90 8.76 -42.50 22.38
CA GLU A 90 9.20 -43.39 21.30
C GLU A 90 9.49 -42.62 20.00
N MET A 91 8.67 -41.62 19.66
CA MET A 91 8.91 -40.74 18.51
C MET A 91 10.19 -39.94 18.70
N TYR A 92 10.40 -39.33 19.87
CA TYR A 92 11.61 -38.57 20.18
C TYR A 92 12.87 -39.46 20.13
N ALA A 93 12.79 -40.67 20.68
CA ALA A 93 13.90 -41.63 20.70
C ALA A 93 14.34 -42.11 19.31
N THR A 94 13.59 -41.82 18.24
CA THR A 94 14.05 -42.09 16.87
C THR A 94 15.23 -41.21 16.44
N GLY A 95 15.45 -40.08 17.12
CA GLY A 95 16.49 -39.12 16.78
C GLY A 95 16.25 -38.35 15.47
N LEU A 96 15.04 -38.43 14.89
CA LEU A 96 14.72 -37.74 13.64
C LEU A 96 14.73 -36.22 13.79
N LEU A 97 14.08 -35.71 14.85
CA LEU A 97 14.00 -34.29 15.16
C LEU A 97 14.38 -34.07 16.62
N PRO A 98 15.68 -34.01 16.95
CA PRO A 98 16.10 -33.60 18.28
C PRO A 98 15.57 -32.20 18.59
N ASP A 99 15.33 -31.94 19.88
CA ASP A 99 14.89 -30.64 20.37
C ASP A 99 15.87 -30.15 21.43
N ARG A 100 16.50 -29.01 21.18
CA ARG A 100 17.53 -28.47 22.07
C ARG A 100 17.06 -28.28 23.51
N TYR A 101 15.80 -27.91 23.73
CA TYR A 101 15.29 -27.67 25.08
C TYR A 101 15.20 -28.98 25.85
N ILE A 102 14.88 -30.08 25.16
CA ILE A 102 14.85 -31.41 25.72
C ILE A 102 16.29 -31.91 25.95
N GLU A 103 17.18 -31.78 24.97
CA GLU A 103 18.58 -32.21 25.07
C GLU A 103 19.36 -31.49 26.18
N GLN A 104 19.06 -30.20 26.41
CA GLN A 104 19.69 -29.41 27.48
C GLN A 104 19.01 -29.59 28.85
N GLY A 105 17.95 -30.40 28.94
CA GLY A 105 17.20 -30.62 30.18
C GLY A 105 16.36 -29.41 30.64
N ILE A 106 16.22 -28.38 29.80
CA ILE A 106 15.35 -27.22 30.06
C ILE A 106 13.88 -27.66 30.07
N THR A 107 13.52 -28.49 29.10
CA THR A 107 12.18 -29.08 28.96
C THR A 107 12.25 -30.56 29.28
N ILE A 108 11.48 -31.00 30.27
CA ILE A 108 11.34 -32.42 30.59
C ILE A 108 10.26 -33.00 29.67
N LEU A 109 10.63 -33.93 28.79
CA LEU A 109 9.70 -34.60 27.88
C LEU A 109 8.71 -35.51 28.64
N ARG A 110 7.50 -35.02 28.90
CA ARG A 110 6.41 -35.77 29.55
C ARG A 110 5.37 -36.24 28.53
N GLY A 111 5.09 -35.43 27.52
CA GLY A 111 4.12 -35.75 26.48
C GLY A 111 4.16 -34.79 25.31
N GLU A 112 3.08 -34.78 24.52
CA GLU A 112 3.02 -34.04 23.25
C GLU A 112 3.18 -32.52 23.42
N ASP A 113 2.69 -31.96 24.53
CA ASP A 113 2.78 -30.52 24.83
C ASP A 113 4.25 -30.06 24.95
N ASP A 114 5.17 -30.96 25.32
CA ASP A 114 6.59 -30.67 25.51
C ASP A 114 7.42 -30.85 24.22
N TYR A 115 6.82 -31.36 23.13
CA TYR A 115 7.55 -31.68 21.89
C TYR A 115 6.76 -31.25 20.65
N LEU A 116 7.09 -30.06 20.16
CA LEU A 116 6.38 -29.38 19.07
C LEU A 116 6.34 -30.22 17.78
N ALA A 117 7.42 -30.93 17.45
CA ALA A 117 7.46 -31.73 16.24
C ALA A 117 6.44 -32.88 16.26
N ALA A 118 6.17 -33.49 17.42
CA ALA A 118 5.11 -34.49 17.56
C ALA A 118 3.71 -33.89 17.35
N GLN A 119 3.49 -32.65 17.80
CA GLN A 119 2.24 -31.93 17.53
C GLN A 119 2.06 -31.72 16.04
N VAL A 120 3.08 -31.21 15.34
CA VAL A 120 3.06 -31.05 13.88
C VAL A 120 2.78 -32.38 13.18
N ALA A 121 3.47 -33.45 13.55
CA ALA A 121 3.27 -34.78 12.95
C ALA A 121 1.90 -35.40 13.21
N LYS A 122 1.23 -35.06 14.32
CA LYS A 122 -0.18 -35.43 14.56
C LYS A 122 -1.15 -34.57 13.75
N HIS A 123 -0.91 -33.25 13.73
CA HIS A 123 -1.86 -32.28 13.20
C HIS A 123 -1.88 -32.24 11.67
N LEU A 124 -0.73 -32.37 10.98
CA LEU A 124 -0.72 -32.35 9.51
C LEU A 124 -1.59 -33.46 8.88
N PRO A 125 -1.51 -34.73 9.31
CA PRO A 125 -2.42 -35.77 8.83
C PRO A 125 -3.91 -35.49 9.12
N LEU A 126 -4.23 -34.80 10.22
CA LEU A 126 -5.62 -34.39 10.52
C LEU A 126 -6.09 -33.34 9.53
N VAL A 127 -5.29 -32.31 9.28
CA VAL A 127 -5.57 -31.26 8.28
C VAL A 127 -5.74 -31.86 6.88
N LEU A 128 -4.91 -32.83 6.52
CA LEU A 128 -4.98 -33.54 5.25
C LEU A 128 -6.16 -34.54 5.17
N GLY A 129 -6.82 -34.83 6.29
CA GLY A 129 -7.89 -35.84 6.39
C GLY A 129 -7.37 -37.28 6.27
N TRP A 130 -6.07 -37.50 6.46
CA TRP A 130 -5.43 -38.82 6.48
C TRP A 130 -5.72 -39.56 7.78
N THR A 131 -5.89 -38.82 8.87
CA THR A 131 -6.33 -39.35 10.16
C THR A 131 -7.59 -38.63 10.62
N LYS A 132 -8.28 -39.21 11.60
CA LYS A 132 -9.45 -38.59 12.25
C LYS A 132 -9.46 -38.87 13.75
N LYS A 133 -9.99 -37.92 14.52
CA LYS A 133 -10.28 -38.09 15.95
C LYS A 133 -11.73 -38.54 16.13
N ARG A 134 -11.97 -39.63 16.86
CA ARG A 134 -13.32 -40.10 17.24
C ARG A 134 -13.28 -40.82 18.58
N ASN A 135 -14.20 -40.50 19.48
CA ASN A 135 -14.34 -41.15 20.79
C ASN A 135 -13.02 -41.21 21.59
N GLY A 136 -12.26 -40.12 21.61
CA GLY A 136 -10.96 -40.06 22.29
C GLY A 136 -9.85 -40.89 21.63
N LYS A 137 -10.01 -41.30 20.36
CA LYS A 137 -9.01 -42.06 19.61
C LYS A 137 -8.62 -41.38 18.33
N LEU A 138 -7.38 -41.60 17.91
CA LEU A 138 -6.87 -41.27 16.59
C LEU A 138 -6.89 -42.54 15.73
N SER A 139 -7.43 -42.44 14.51
CA SER A 139 -7.57 -43.55 13.57
C SER A 139 -7.16 -43.13 12.17
N LEU A 140 -6.68 -44.08 11.36
CA LEU A 140 -6.39 -43.88 9.94
C LEU A 140 -7.71 -43.81 9.14
N THR A 141 -7.77 -42.94 8.14
CA THR A 141 -8.88 -42.91 7.17
C THR A 141 -8.50 -43.66 5.89
N LYS A 142 -9.48 -43.95 5.03
CA LYS A 142 -9.20 -44.48 3.67
C LYS A 142 -8.27 -43.56 2.85
N LYS A 143 -8.33 -42.25 3.09
CA LYS A 143 -7.43 -41.28 2.46
C LYS A 143 -6.01 -41.43 3.02
N GLY A 144 -5.87 -41.70 4.31
CA GLY A 144 -4.58 -41.99 4.95
C GLY A 144 -3.96 -43.31 4.49
N GLU A 145 -4.77 -44.36 4.29
CA GLU A 145 -4.31 -45.62 3.69
C GLU A 145 -3.72 -45.39 2.29
N LYS A 146 -4.42 -44.61 1.45
CA LYS A 146 -3.91 -44.21 0.13
C LYS A 146 -2.68 -43.31 0.22
N ALA A 147 -2.56 -42.48 1.26
CA ALA A 147 -1.40 -41.62 1.44
C ALA A 147 -0.12 -42.44 1.63
N LEU A 148 -0.19 -43.58 2.33
CA LEU A 148 0.95 -44.50 2.50
C LEU A 148 1.41 -45.16 1.19
N THR A 149 0.58 -45.17 0.15
CA THR A 149 0.93 -45.74 -1.17
C THR A 149 1.35 -44.69 -2.19
N LEU A 150 1.40 -43.40 -1.82
CA LEU A 150 1.81 -42.34 -2.73
C LEU A 150 3.30 -42.46 -3.08
N PRO A 151 3.71 -42.02 -4.29
CA PRO A 151 5.11 -41.74 -4.56
C PRO A 151 5.68 -40.79 -3.49
N ARG A 152 6.93 -41.02 -3.11
CA ARG A 152 7.58 -40.29 -2.00
C ARG A 152 7.57 -38.78 -2.19
N GLY A 153 7.90 -38.30 -3.40
CA GLY A 153 7.85 -36.88 -3.74
C GLY A 153 6.45 -36.29 -3.57
N THR A 154 5.40 -37.01 -4.00
CA THR A 154 4.00 -36.58 -3.83
C THR A 154 3.57 -36.54 -2.37
N PHE A 155 3.99 -37.54 -1.57
CA PHE A 155 3.72 -37.56 -0.13
C PHE A 155 4.34 -36.35 0.58
N PHE A 156 5.60 -36.05 0.27
CA PHE A 156 6.29 -34.86 0.77
C PHE A 156 5.60 -33.57 0.32
N GLN A 157 5.28 -33.41 -0.97
CA GLN A 157 4.63 -32.21 -1.50
C GLN A 157 3.31 -31.91 -0.79
N GLN A 158 2.46 -32.93 -0.58
CA GLN A 158 1.19 -32.75 0.14
C GLN A 158 1.40 -32.33 1.59
N LEU A 159 2.38 -32.91 2.29
CA LEU A 159 2.72 -32.51 3.66
C LEU A 159 3.27 -31.09 3.73
N PHE A 160 4.23 -30.76 2.86
CA PHE A 160 4.88 -29.45 2.82
C PHE A 160 3.86 -28.34 2.53
N GLN A 161 3.02 -28.51 1.51
CA GLN A 161 1.98 -27.53 1.18
C GLN A 161 0.93 -27.39 2.29
N ALA A 162 0.51 -28.50 2.91
CA ALA A 162 -0.45 -28.43 4.02
C ALA A 162 0.15 -27.74 5.25
N HIS A 163 1.42 -27.98 5.55
CA HIS A 163 2.12 -27.32 6.65
C HIS A 163 2.34 -25.83 6.37
N LEU A 164 2.62 -25.46 5.13
CA LEU A 164 2.78 -24.07 4.75
C LEU A 164 1.47 -23.28 4.66
N ARG A 165 0.37 -23.88 4.21
CA ARG A 165 -0.86 -23.13 3.85
C ARG A 165 -2.03 -23.35 4.80
N ARG A 166 -2.04 -24.46 5.53
CA ARG A 166 -3.20 -24.92 6.32
C ARG A 166 -2.86 -25.17 7.79
N PHE A 167 -1.67 -24.79 8.20
CA PHE A 167 -1.19 -24.83 9.57
C PHE A 167 -0.68 -23.44 9.94
N ASN A 168 -1.01 -22.93 11.11
CA ASN A 168 -0.49 -21.64 11.59
C ASN A 168 0.96 -21.85 12.06
N LEU A 169 1.97 -21.39 11.32
CA LEU A 169 3.38 -21.56 11.72
C LEU A 169 3.76 -20.69 12.93
N GLY A 170 3.03 -19.59 13.17
CA GLY A 170 3.27 -18.67 14.28
C GLY A 170 2.69 -19.12 15.63
N TRP A 171 1.88 -20.18 15.66
CA TRP A 171 1.04 -20.52 16.82
C TRP A 171 1.81 -20.75 18.13
N SER A 172 3.09 -21.15 18.07
CA SER A 172 3.89 -21.51 19.24
C SER A 172 5.15 -20.67 19.42
N ASP A 173 5.36 -19.64 18.60
CA ASP A 173 6.61 -18.87 18.58
C ASP A 173 6.63 -17.60 19.43
N GLY A 174 5.46 -17.15 19.91
CA GLY A 174 5.33 -15.98 20.78
C GLY A 174 5.35 -14.64 20.04
N TYR A 175 5.36 -14.65 18.71
CA TYR A 175 5.25 -13.46 17.85
C TYR A 175 3.80 -13.25 17.39
N PRO A 176 3.48 -12.10 16.76
CA PRO A 176 2.16 -11.87 16.20
C PRO A 176 1.72 -13.02 15.28
N GLU A 177 0.46 -13.43 15.43
CA GLU A 177 -0.16 -14.49 14.62
C GLU A 177 -0.55 -14.00 13.19
N SER A 178 0.03 -12.91 12.69
CA SER A 178 -0.32 -12.41 11.36
C SER A 178 0.08 -13.43 10.28
N GLY A 179 -0.86 -13.77 9.40
CA GLY A 179 -0.64 -14.73 8.32
C GLY A 179 0.29 -14.20 7.21
N GLU A 180 0.63 -12.91 7.25
CA GLU A 180 1.39 -12.19 6.22
C GLU A 180 2.78 -12.76 6.02
N LEU A 181 3.55 -12.93 7.09
CA LEU A 181 4.91 -13.45 6.97
C LEU A 181 4.90 -14.85 6.35
N GLN A 182 3.99 -15.72 6.81
CA GLN A 182 3.80 -17.06 6.28
C GLN A 182 3.34 -17.06 4.81
N TYR A 183 2.47 -16.12 4.43
CA TYR A 183 2.06 -15.91 3.04
C TYR A 183 3.25 -15.54 2.13
N LEU A 184 4.24 -14.80 2.67
CA LEU A 184 5.45 -14.36 1.95
C LEU A 184 6.58 -15.41 1.91
N PHE A 185 6.44 -16.55 2.59
CA PHE A 185 7.42 -17.65 2.53
C PHE A 185 7.85 -18.08 1.11
N PRO A 186 6.98 -18.12 0.08
CA PRO A 186 7.41 -18.46 -1.28
C PRO A 186 8.55 -17.59 -1.82
N TYR A 187 8.60 -16.31 -1.42
CA TYR A 187 9.72 -15.43 -1.76
C TYR A 187 11.00 -15.84 -1.02
N LEU A 188 10.92 -16.17 0.27
CA LEU A 188 12.05 -16.76 0.99
C LEU A 188 12.56 -18.05 0.31
N ALA A 189 11.65 -18.89 -0.19
CA ALA A 189 12.03 -20.10 -0.88
C ALA A 189 12.82 -19.81 -2.18
N TYR A 190 12.45 -18.75 -2.89
CA TYR A 190 13.19 -18.22 -4.03
C TYR A 190 14.57 -17.67 -3.62
N LEU A 191 14.65 -16.87 -2.55
CA LEU A 191 15.92 -16.35 -2.04
C LEU A 191 16.91 -17.46 -1.67
N LEU A 192 16.44 -18.54 -1.04
CA LEU A 192 17.29 -19.70 -0.72
C LEU A 192 17.81 -20.41 -1.98
N LEU A 193 17.06 -20.39 -3.10
CA LEU A 193 17.52 -20.93 -4.38
C LEU A 193 18.61 -20.07 -5.03
N ILE A 194 18.52 -18.74 -4.99
CA ILE A 194 19.50 -17.88 -5.65
C ILE A 194 20.72 -17.57 -4.76
N LEU A 195 20.53 -17.46 -3.43
CA LEU A 195 21.56 -17.04 -2.48
C LEU A 195 22.17 -18.18 -1.68
N GLY A 196 21.41 -19.25 -1.44
CA GLY A 196 21.76 -20.34 -0.52
C GLY A 196 22.82 -21.34 -1.03
N ARG A 197 23.65 -20.96 -2.01
CA ARG A 197 24.86 -21.73 -2.37
C ARG A 197 26.05 -21.40 -1.47
N LYS A 198 25.97 -20.28 -0.76
CA LYS A 198 26.97 -19.81 0.19
C LYS A 198 26.33 -19.73 1.57
N ALA A 199 27.14 -19.93 2.61
CA ALA A 199 26.69 -19.73 3.98
C ALA A 199 26.34 -18.24 4.19
N ARG A 200 25.18 -17.97 4.78
CA ARG A 200 24.64 -16.62 5.03
C ARG A 200 23.91 -16.53 6.35
N PHE A 201 23.84 -15.34 6.91
CA PHE A 201 23.06 -15.07 8.12
C PHE A 201 21.56 -14.99 7.79
N VAL A 202 20.70 -15.26 8.78
CA VAL A 202 19.24 -15.07 8.64
C VAL A 202 18.91 -13.60 8.38
N THR A 203 19.66 -12.66 8.99
CA THR A 203 19.53 -11.22 8.77
C THR A 203 19.62 -10.85 7.30
N GLU A 204 20.53 -11.47 6.53
CA GLU A 204 20.67 -11.20 5.09
C GLU A 204 19.42 -11.60 4.28
N TYR A 205 18.68 -12.62 4.73
CA TYR A 205 17.40 -12.99 4.13
C TYR A 205 16.28 -12.08 4.62
N ALA A 206 16.29 -11.69 5.89
CA ALA A 206 15.30 -10.77 6.47
C ALA A 206 15.36 -9.37 5.84
N GLU A 207 16.57 -8.83 5.60
CA GLU A 207 16.78 -7.56 4.91
C GLU A 207 16.20 -7.56 3.49
N ARG A 208 16.31 -8.69 2.77
CA ARG A 208 15.75 -8.84 1.42
C ARG A 208 14.24 -9.02 1.43
N MET A 209 13.72 -9.72 2.44
CA MET A 209 12.28 -9.81 2.66
C MET A 209 11.70 -8.43 2.97
N SER A 210 12.35 -7.64 3.83
CA SER A 210 11.94 -6.28 4.16
C SER A 210 11.98 -5.36 2.93
N ARG A 211 13.07 -5.40 2.16
CA ARG A 211 13.19 -4.62 0.92
C ARG A 211 12.06 -4.92 -0.07
N ALA A 212 11.74 -6.20 -0.27
CA ALA A 212 10.66 -6.61 -1.16
C ALA A 212 9.26 -6.30 -0.58
N PHE A 213 9.13 -6.31 0.75
CA PHE A 213 7.86 -6.21 1.47
C PHE A 213 8.00 -5.32 2.71
N PRO A 214 8.03 -3.98 2.54
CA PRO A 214 8.32 -3.04 3.63
C PRO A 214 7.33 -3.11 4.80
N MET A 215 6.08 -3.56 4.54
CA MET A 215 5.06 -3.75 5.59
C MET A 215 5.47 -4.77 6.67
N LEU A 216 6.49 -5.61 6.42
CA LEU A 216 7.00 -6.53 7.43
C LEU A 216 7.70 -5.82 8.60
N GLU A 217 8.29 -4.64 8.40
CA GLU A 217 8.96 -3.90 9.48
C GLU A 217 7.95 -3.35 10.49
N GLU A 218 6.81 -2.87 10.00
CA GLU A 218 5.72 -2.39 10.85
C GLU A 218 5.05 -3.54 11.61
N ALA A 219 4.86 -4.67 10.94
CA ALA A 219 4.21 -5.85 11.53
C ALA A 219 5.11 -6.59 12.53
N TYR A 220 6.42 -6.58 12.33
CA TYR A 220 7.39 -7.33 13.12
C TYR A 220 8.60 -6.48 13.48
N GLY A 221 8.68 -6.03 14.74
CA GLY A 221 9.83 -5.25 15.22
C GLY A 221 11.18 -5.98 15.13
N ASP A 222 11.18 -7.32 15.18
CA ASP A 222 12.38 -8.16 14.98
C ASP A 222 12.09 -9.28 13.96
N LEU A 223 12.03 -8.91 12.69
CA LEU A 223 11.78 -9.83 11.58
C LEU A 223 12.81 -10.98 11.51
N THR A 224 14.07 -10.71 11.86
CA THR A 224 15.14 -11.72 11.82
C THR A 224 14.83 -12.86 12.78
N SER A 225 14.54 -12.55 14.05
CA SER A 225 14.27 -13.59 15.05
C SER A 225 12.97 -14.35 14.77
N VAL A 226 11.94 -13.66 14.26
CA VAL A 226 10.69 -14.31 13.85
C VAL A 226 10.95 -15.29 12.71
N MET A 227 11.67 -14.88 11.67
CA MET A 227 12.01 -15.74 10.54
C MET A 227 12.87 -16.92 10.96
N GLU A 228 13.87 -16.68 11.80
CA GLU A 228 14.75 -17.71 12.36
C GLU A 228 13.94 -18.80 13.07
N LEU A 229 13.07 -18.41 14.00
CA LEU A 229 12.26 -19.37 14.74
C LEU A 229 11.20 -20.04 13.86
N ARG A 230 10.42 -19.25 13.12
CA ARG A 230 9.22 -19.72 12.41
C ARG A 230 9.57 -20.52 11.16
N PHE A 231 10.48 -20.01 10.33
CA PHE A 231 10.82 -20.65 9.06
C PHE A 231 12.02 -21.58 9.15
N PHE A 232 13.08 -21.18 9.84
CA PHE A 232 14.29 -21.98 9.83
C PHE A 232 14.22 -23.12 10.86
N ASP A 233 13.95 -22.81 12.13
CA ASP A 233 13.97 -23.80 13.22
C ASP A 233 12.72 -24.71 13.24
N ARG A 234 11.52 -24.16 13.01
CA ARG A 234 10.25 -24.87 13.21
C ARG A 234 9.52 -25.27 11.94
N PHE A 235 10.10 -24.98 10.78
CA PHE A 235 9.51 -25.36 9.50
C PHE A 235 10.52 -26.06 8.59
N LEU A 236 11.51 -25.35 8.04
CA LEU A 236 12.48 -25.91 7.09
C LEU A 236 13.36 -27.00 7.73
N TYR A 237 13.81 -26.81 8.97
CA TYR A 237 14.57 -27.82 9.71
C TYR A 237 13.78 -29.12 9.88
N TYR A 238 12.45 -29.05 10.06
CA TYR A 238 11.61 -30.24 10.21
C TYR A 238 11.64 -31.14 8.97
N TYR A 239 11.92 -30.57 7.80
CA TYR A 239 12.10 -31.31 6.55
C TYR A 239 13.57 -31.61 6.23
N GLY A 240 14.52 -31.21 7.09
CA GLY A 240 15.95 -31.33 6.84
C GLY A 240 16.45 -30.44 5.69
N LEU A 241 15.67 -29.43 5.30
CA LEU A 241 15.96 -28.53 4.19
C LEU A 241 17.01 -27.46 4.55
N VAL A 242 17.16 -27.20 5.84
CA VAL A 242 18.23 -26.40 6.44
C VAL A 242 18.83 -27.19 7.60
N PRO A 243 20.12 -26.97 7.95
CA PRO A 243 20.71 -27.57 9.14
C PRO A 243 20.03 -27.08 10.41
N GLU A 244 20.21 -27.82 11.50
CA GLU A 244 19.84 -27.37 12.84
C GLU A 244 20.55 -26.05 13.17
N ARG A 245 19.81 -25.08 13.71
CA ARG A 245 20.35 -23.79 14.15
C ARG A 245 20.23 -23.67 15.67
N ASN A 246 21.30 -23.19 16.31
CA ASN A 246 21.45 -23.10 17.76
C ASN A 246 21.51 -21.63 18.22
N THR A 247 20.48 -20.81 18.00
CA THR A 247 20.63 -19.34 18.11
C THR A 247 19.77 -18.67 19.17
N ILE A 248 18.50 -19.04 19.36
CA ILE A 248 17.56 -18.20 20.17
C ILE A 248 17.92 -18.14 21.67
N LEU A 249 18.73 -19.07 22.19
CA LEU A 249 19.20 -19.05 23.59
C LEU A 249 20.70 -19.29 23.73
N SER A 250 21.43 -19.47 22.63
CA SER A 250 22.88 -19.58 22.76
C SER A 250 23.40 -18.18 23.11
N ARG A 251 24.33 -18.13 24.06
CA ARG A 251 25.19 -16.95 24.23
C ARG A 251 26.20 -16.82 23.09
N GLU A 252 26.11 -17.71 22.11
CA GLU A 252 26.98 -17.74 20.95
C GLU A 252 26.41 -16.81 19.88
N PRO A 253 27.26 -16.05 19.20
CA PRO A 253 26.82 -15.18 18.12
C PRO A 253 26.10 -16.01 17.05
N ALA A 254 25.06 -15.42 16.45
CA ALA A 254 24.37 -16.00 15.30
C ALA A 254 25.40 -16.50 14.27
N GLN A 255 25.16 -17.69 13.71
CA GLN A 255 26.08 -18.29 12.74
C GLN A 255 25.46 -18.28 11.34
N PRO A 256 26.27 -18.04 10.29
CA PRO A 256 25.82 -18.21 8.93
C PRO A 256 25.56 -19.70 8.66
N PHE A 257 24.61 -19.99 7.78
CA PHE A 257 24.28 -21.35 7.38
C PHE A 257 24.07 -21.45 5.89
N GLN A 258 24.18 -22.67 5.39
CA GLN A 258 23.82 -23.02 4.04
C GLN A 258 22.66 -24.01 4.08
N PRO A 259 21.62 -23.85 3.24
CA PRO A 259 20.63 -24.91 3.01
C PRO A 259 21.30 -26.24 2.69
N THR A 260 20.70 -27.34 3.14
CA THR A 260 21.27 -28.67 2.88
C THR A 260 21.14 -29.03 1.41
N ASP A 261 21.85 -30.07 0.97
CA ASP A 261 21.71 -30.59 -0.39
C ASP A 261 20.27 -31.03 -0.72
N LEU A 262 19.46 -31.38 0.30
CA LEU A 262 18.05 -31.71 0.13
C LEU A 262 17.26 -30.51 -0.43
N TYR A 263 17.61 -29.27 -0.05
CA TYR A 263 16.89 -28.09 -0.52
C TYR A 263 16.85 -28.01 -2.05
N ARG A 264 17.99 -28.25 -2.70
CA ARG A 264 18.14 -28.19 -4.18
C ARG A 264 17.81 -29.50 -4.88
N ALA A 265 17.81 -30.61 -4.14
CA ALA A 265 17.24 -31.86 -4.63
C ALA A 265 15.72 -31.73 -4.80
N VAL A 266 15.08 -30.93 -3.94
CA VAL A 266 13.62 -30.74 -3.88
C VAL A 266 13.16 -29.55 -4.70
N PHE A 267 13.72 -28.37 -4.49
CA PHE A 267 13.27 -27.13 -5.12
C PHE A 267 14.19 -26.75 -6.29
N TYR A 268 13.60 -26.18 -7.34
CA TYR A 268 14.33 -25.63 -8.47
C TYR A 268 13.63 -24.40 -9.05
N LEU A 269 14.39 -23.61 -9.82
CA LEU A 269 13.87 -22.48 -10.58
C LEU A 269 13.47 -22.93 -11.98
N ASP A 270 12.27 -22.54 -12.38
CA ASP A 270 11.77 -22.70 -13.75
C ASP A 270 11.70 -21.31 -14.39
N GLY A 271 12.71 -20.99 -15.20
CA GLY A 271 12.80 -19.69 -15.90
C GLY A 271 11.71 -19.52 -16.97
N ASP A 272 11.12 -20.63 -17.43
CA ASP A 272 10.06 -20.65 -18.44
C ASP A 272 8.66 -20.73 -17.79
N ALA A 273 8.57 -20.57 -16.47
CA ALA A 273 7.30 -20.58 -15.76
C ALA A 273 6.37 -19.48 -16.31
N ARG A 274 5.27 -19.92 -16.91
CA ARG A 274 4.19 -19.05 -17.39
C ARG A 274 2.87 -19.57 -16.84
N PRO A 275 1.96 -18.70 -16.38
CA PRO A 275 0.61 -19.13 -16.03
C PRO A 275 -0.06 -19.80 -17.24
N ALA A 276 -1.03 -20.68 -16.99
CA ALA A 276 -1.88 -21.15 -18.09
C ALA A 276 -2.64 -19.93 -18.65
N PRO A 277 -2.85 -19.86 -19.98
CA PRO A 277 -3.81 -18.89 -20.51
C PRO A 277 -5.18 -19.14 -19.85
N PRO A 278 -5.97 -18.08 -19.59
CA PRO A 278 -7.32 -18.25 -19.07
C PRO A 278 -8.14 -19.13 -20.01
N SER A 279 -9.00 -19.98 -19.44
CA SER A 279 -9.91 -20.80 -20.26
C SER A 279 -10.91 -19.94 -21.02
N GLU A 280 -11.44 -20.42 -22.16
CA GLU A 280 -12.48 -19.72 -22.91
C GLU A 280 -13.70 -19.39 -22.04
N GLU A 281 -14.06 -20.29 -21.12
CA GLU A 281 -15.14 -20.09 -20.15
C GLU A 281 -14.82 -18.94 -19.19
N GLN A 282 -13.60 -18.86 -18.64
CA GLN A 282 -13.18 -17.76 -17.77
C GLN A 282 -13.11 -16.43 -18.53
N VAL A 283 -12.63 -16.42 -19.77
CA VAL A 283 -12.63 -15.21 -20.60
C VAL A 283 -14.06 -14.75 -20.82
N TYR A 284 -14.98 -15.66 -21.13
CA TYR A 284 -16.40 -15.36 -21.29
C TYR A 284 -17.04 -14.86 -20.00
N GLU A 285 -16.77 -15.50 -18.85
CA GLU A 285 -17.28 -15.05 -17.55
C GLU A 285 -16.77 -13.66 -17.18
N ASN A 286 -15.47 -13.39 -17.38
CA ASN A 286 -14.88 -12.07 -17.15
C ASN A 286 -15.55 -11.04 -18.07
N GLN A 287 -15.65 -11.33 -19.38
CA GLN A 287 -16.33 -10.44 -20.34
C GLN A 287 -17.79 -10.19 -19.97
N LEU A 288 -18.52 -11.22 -19.53
CA LEU A 288 -19.91 -11.10 -19.11
C LEU A 288 -20.04 -10.25 -17.84
N LYS A 289 -19.17 -10.45 -16.84
CA LYS A 289 -19.13 -9.64 -15.62
C LYS A 289 -18.81 -8.18 -15.92
N VAL A 290 -17.87 -7.92 -16.83
CA VAL A 290 -17.53 -6.57 -17.27
C VAL A 290 -18.69 -5.94 -18.01
N ALA A 291 -19.30 -6.63 -18.97
CA ALA A 291 -20.42 -6.12 -19.73
C ALA A 291 -21.65 -5.84 -18.84
N LEU A 292 -21.93 -6.71 -17.86
CA LEU A 292 -22.99 -6.49 -16.88
C LEU A 292 -22.69 -5.27 -16.00
N PHE A 293 -21.45 -5.14 -15.53
CA PHE A 293 -21.03 -4.00 -14.73
C PHE A 293 -21.10 -2.69 -15.53
N ASP A 294 -20.60 -2.67 -16.76
CA ASP A 294 -20.67 -1.53 -17.67
C ASP A 294 -22.12 -1.16 -18.00
N ALA A 295 -22.99 -2.14 -18.19
CA ALA A 295 -24.42 -1.90 -18.38
C ALA A 295 -25.12 -1.36 -17.12
N GLU A 296 -24.74 -1.84 -15.93
CA GLU A 296 -25.22 -1.31 -14.64
C GLU A 296 -24.78 0.15 -14.43
N ARG A 297 -23.57 0.51 -14.87
CA ARG A 297 -22.90 1.78 -14.53
C ARG A 297 -22.93 2.82 -15.65
N GLY A 298 -23.27 2.43 -16.87
CA GLY A 298 -23.12 3.29 -18.05
C GLY A 298 -21.65 3.60 -18.38
N SER A 299 -20.72 2.73 -17.96
CA SER A 299 -19.27 2.89 -18.14
C SER A 299 -18.72 2.01 -19.25
N HIS A 300 -17.45 2.20 -19.59
CA HIS A 300 -16.66 1.25 -20.37
C HIS A 300 -15.40 0.88 -19.58
N THR A 301 -15.35 -0.34 -19.06
CA THR A 301 -14.22 -0.81 -18.26
C THR A 301 -13.22 -1.54 -19.16
N HIS A 302 -12.00 -1.03 -19.23
CA HIS A 302 -10.89 -1.70 -19.93
C HIS A 302 -10.09 -2.56 -18.94
N ILE A 303 -10.14 -3.88 -19.12
CA ILE A 303 -9.49 -4.85 -18.23
C ILE A 303 -8.67 -5.83 -19.07
N SER A 304 -7.55 -6.31 -18.54
CA SER A 304 -6.79 -7.34 -19.23
C SER A 304 -7.53 -8.68 -19.19
N ASP A 305 -7.48 -9.43 -20.30
CA ASP A 305 -8.14 -10.73 -20.42
C ASP A 305 -7.63 -11.76 -19.38
N ASP A 306 -6.45 -11.52 -18.81
CA ASP A 306 -5.81 -12.39 -17.82
C ASP A 306 -6.01 -11.94 -16.37
N MET A 307 -6.88 -10.95 -16.11
CA MET A 307 -7.18 -10.53 -14.74
C MET A 307 -7.89 -11.65 -13.97
N PRO A 308 -7.40 -12.04 -12.78
CA PRO A 308 -8.08 -12.99 -11.91
C PRO A 308 -9.51 -12.53 -11.56
N PRO A 309 -10.52 -13.42 -11.60
CA PRO A 309 -11.91 -13.08 -11.30
C PRO A 309 -12.10 -12.44 -9.93
N GLU A 310 -11.27 -12.81 -8.94
CA GLU A 310 -11.36 -12.27 -7.58
C GLU A 310 -10.95 -10.80 -7.52
N LEU A 311 -9.96 -10.39 -8.31
CA LEU A 311 -9.53 -8.98 -8.40
C LEU A 311 -10.58 -8.17 -9.15
N LEU A 312 -11.17 -8.74 -10.20
CA LEU A 312 -12.28 -8.13 -10.90
C LEU A 312 -13.47 -7.88 -9.97
N ASP A 313 -13.84 -8.88 -9.17
CA ASP A 313 -14.94 -8.76 -8.20
C ASP A 313 -14.63 -7.72 -7.11
N GLN A 314 -13.40 -7.67 -6.61
CA GLN A 314 -12.96 -6.66 -5.64
C GLN A 314 -13.00 -5.25 -6.22
N PHE A 315 -12.48 -5.07 -7.43
CA PHE A 315 -12.47 -3.78 -8.12
C PHE A 315 -13.91 -3.28 -8.37
N GLN A 316 -14.77 -4.14 -8.92
CA GLN A 316 -16.17 -3.81 -9.14
C GLN A 316 -16.88 -3.50 -7.81
N ALA A 317 -16.66 -4.29 -6.75
CA ALA A 317 -17.25 -4.05 -5.44
C ALA A 317 -16.80 -2.73 -4.81
N GLN A 318 -15.53 -2.35 -4.97
CA GLN A 318 -15.03 -1.05 -4.54
C GLN A 318 -15.75 0.08 -5.25
N ILE A 319 -15.87 0.03 -6.58
CA ILE A 319 -16.63 1.05 -7.33
C ILE A 319 -18.09 1.08 -6.88
N ARG A 320 -18.74 -0.08 -6.74
CA ARG A 320 -20.12 -0.16 -6.24
C ARG A 320 -20.27 0.53 -4.88
N SER A 321 -19.33 0.29 -3.96
CA SER A 321 -19.34 0.88 -2.62
C SER A 321 -19.10 2.38 -2.66
N PHE A 322 -18.19 2.84 -3.52
CA PHE A 322 -17.84 4.25 -3.67
C PHE A 322 -19.03 5.05 -4.21
N GLU A 323 -19.67 4.57 -5.29
CA GLU A 323 -20.83 5.24 -5.88
C GLU A 323 -22.07 5.18 -4.97
N ALA A 324 -22.33 4.05 -4.29
CA ALA A 324 -23.43 3.96 -3.34
C ALA A 324 -23.25 4.93 -2.16
N GLN A 325 -22.01 5.18 -1.76
CA GLN A 325 -21.68 6.16 -0.72
C GLN A 325 -21.80 7.59 -1.22
N GLN A 326 -21.30 7.92 -2.43
CA GLN A 326 -21.52 9.24 -3.04
C GLN A 326 -23.02 9.55 -3.21
N ALA A 327 -23.82 8.59 -3.67
CA ALA A 327 -25.26 8.75 -3.81
C ALA A 327 -26.01 8.94 -2.48
N SER A 328 -25.40 8.55 -1.35
CA SER A 328 -25.97 8.75 -0.02
C SER A 328 -25.83 10.19 0.51
N GLY A 329 -24.98 11.01 -0.10
CA GLY A 329 -24.89 12.46 0.16
C GLY A 329 -24.33 12.87 1.53
N ASN A 330 -23.78 11.94 2.31
CA ASN A 330 -23.20 12.24 3.62
C ASN A 330 -21.73 12.69 3.49
N PHE A 331 -21.53 13.86 2.89
CA PHE A 331 -20.22 14.49 2.81
C PHE A 331 -19.87 15.17 4.14
N VAL A 332 -18.59 15.15 4.50
CA VAL A 332 -18.04 15.91 5.62
C VAL A 332 -16.69 16.52 5.19
N PRO A 333 -16.34 17.72 5.69
CA PRO A 333 -14.99 18.24 5.54
C PRO A 333 -13.97 17.27 6.12
N VAL A 334 -12.83 17.08 5.45
CA VAL A 334 -11.72 16.23 5.92
C VAL A 334 -11.30 16.61 7.35
N ARG A 335 -11.33 17.89 7.72
CA ARG A 335 -11.05 18.37 9.09
C ARG A 335 -11.88 17.64 10.15
N LYS A 336 -13.17 17.36 9.88
CA LYS A 336 -14.04 16.67 10.85
C LYS A 336 -13.59 15.24 11.11
N LEU A 337 -12.92 14.59 10.16
CA LEU A 337 -12.38 13.24 10.33
C LEU A 337 -11.21 13.24 11.33
N LEU A 338 -10.45 14.34 11.38
CA LEU A 338 -9.29 14.49 12.26
C LEU A 338 -9.65 14.81 13.73
N GLY A 339 -10.91 15.17 14.01
CA GLY A 339 -11.36 15.52 15.36
C GLY A 339 -10.63 16.75 15.93
N ASP A 340 -10.28 16.70 17.22
CA ASP A 340 -9.60 17.80 17.93
C ASP A 340 -8.07 17.80 17.78
N ALA A 341 -7.55 17.23 16.68
CA ALA A 341 -6.11 17.21 16.44
C ALA A 341 -5.55 18.65 16.39
N PRO A 342 -4.50 18.98 17.17
CA PRO A 342 -3.96 20.33 17.16
C PRO A 342 -3.29 20.61 15.81
N LEU A 343 -3.69 21.68 15.14
CA LEU A 343 -3.10 22.13 13.86
C LEU A 343 -2.61 23.57 14.02
N VAL A 344 -1.46 23.87 13.42
CA VAL A 344 -0.86 25.20 13.45
C VAL A 344 -1.39 25.96 12.23
N ALA A 345 -1.91 27.16 12.41
CA ALA A 345 -2.37 27.94 11.26
C ALA A 345 -1.16 28.33 10.39
N PRO A 346 -1.28 28.35 9.05
CA PRO A 346 -0.17 28.69 8.17
C PRO A 346 0.50 30.04 8.50
N ARG A 347 -0.28 31.04 8.92
CA ARG A 347 0.22 32.35 9.38
C ARG A 347 1.15 32.31 10.61
N ASP A 348 1.07 31.25 11.40
CA ASP A 348 1.87 31.06 12.62
C ASP A 348 3.13 30.19 12.37
N ILE A 349 3.38 29.79 11.11
CA ILE A 349 4.55 29.02 10.71
C ILE A 349 5.74 29.96 10.49
N PRO A 350 6.83 29.85 11.28
CA PRO A 350 7.92 30.83 11.26
C PRO A 350 8.96 30.61 10.14
N ASP A 351 9.05 29.39 9.62
CA ASP A 351 10.06 28.99 8.63
C ASP A 351 9.68 27.71 7.86
N ASP A 352 10.35 27.49 6.72
CA ASP A 352 10.14 26.31 5.88
C ASP A 352 10.48 25.00 6.59
N ALA A 353 11.42 25.00 7.54
CA ALA A 353 11.76 23.81 8.31
C ALA A 353 10.59 23.36 9.19
N THR A 354 9.87 24.32 9.77
CA THR A 354 8.64 24.11 10.53
C THR A 354 7.50 23.72 9.60
N ALA A 355 7.35 24.36 8.44
CA ALA A 355 6.36 23.96 7.44
C ALA A 355 6.54 22.48 7.04
N ARG A 356 7.75 22.03 6.67
CA ARG A 356 8.04 20.62 6.33
C ARG A 356 7.66 19.66 7.47
N ARG A 357 7.96 20.03 8.72
CA ARG A 357 7.63 19.20 9.89
C ARG A 357 6.12 19.09 10.10
N GLU A 358 5.39 20.19 9.98
CA GLU A 358 3.93 20.20 10.14
C GLU A 358 3.23 19.51 8.95
N THR A 359 3.75 19.62 7.73
CA THR A 359 3.31 18.84 6.56
C THR A 359 3.39 17.35 6.82
N VAL A 360 4.56 16.83 7.23
CA VAL A 360 4.73 15.41 7.53
C VAL A 360 3.79 14.95 8.64
N ARG A 361 3.56 15.81 9.64
CA ARG A 361 2.62 15.51 10.74
C ARG A 361 1.18 15.45 10.24
N LEU A 362 0.75 16.39 9.40
CA LEU A 362 -0.59 16.46 8.84
C LEU A 362 -0.86 15.28 7.88
N LEU A 363 0.09 14.94 7.01
CA LEU A 363 -0.05 13.78 6.12
C LEU A 363 -0.25 12.47 6.89
N LYS A 364 0.48 12.27 8.00
CA LYS A 364 0.27 11.10 8.88
C LYS A 364 -1.11 11.08 9.54
N LEU A 365 -1.62 12.25 9.93
CA LEU A 365 -2.97 12.36 10.49
C LEU A 365 -4.02 12.02 9.44
N LEU A 366 -3.89 12.53 8.22
CA LEU A 366 -4.76 12.22 7.09
C LEU A 366 -4.76 10.72 6.79
N GLU A 367 -3.58 10.09 6.72
CA GLU A 367 -3.46 8.65 6.48
C GLU A 367 -4.16 7.83 7.57
N SER A 368 -4.07 8.27 8.84
CA SER A 368 -4.72 7.59 9.97
C SER A 368 -6.25 7.54 9.88
N VAL A 369 -6.85 8.49 9.15
CA VAL A 369 -8.29 8.55 8.87
C VAL A 369 -8.66 8.04 7.48
N GLY A 370 -7.69 7.45 6.77
CA GLY A 370 -7.90 6.85 5.44
C GLY A 370 -7.93 7.86 4.29
N VAL A 371 -7.41 9.07 4.48
CA VAL A 371 -7.27 10.09 3.42
C VAL A 371 -5.81 10.15 2.97
N LEU A 372 -5.60 10.09 1.66
CA LEU A 372 -4.29 10.20 1.02
C LEU A 372 -4.30 11.36 0.02
N THR A 373 -3.15 12.00 -0.17
CA THR A 373 -2.91 13.02 -1.20
C THR A 373 -1.51 12.84 -1.75
N ASP A 374 -1.26 13.33 -2.96
CA ASP A 374 0.06 13.32 -3.58
C ASP A 374 0.98 14.38 -2.96
N GLU A 375 2.27 14.07 -2.84
CA GLU A 375 3.30 15.10 -2.64
C GLU A 375 3.52 15.86 -3.94
N VAL A 376 3.65 17.19 -3.85
CA VAL A 376 3.91 18.06 -5.00
C VAL A 376 5.38 18.51 -4.95
N PRO A 377 6.30 17.91 -5.72
CA PRO A 377 7.74 18.13 -5.57
C PRO A 377 8.20 19.56 -5.85
N ASP A 378 7.45 20.26 -6.70
CA ASP A 378 7.78 21.61 -7.18
C ASP A 378 7.17 22.72 -6.32
N LEU A 379 6.41 22.37 -5.28
CA LEU A 379 5.81 23.34 -4.37
C LEU A 379 6.72 23.59 -3.16
N GLU A 380 6.94 24.85 -2.84
CA GLU A 380 7.69 25.23 -1.63
C GLU A 380 6.96 24.75 -0.35
N PRO A 381 7.68 24.50 0.76
CA PRO A 381 7.10 23.87 1.94
C PRO A 381 5.92 24.60 2.57
N LEU A 382 6.00 25.92 2.70
CA LEU A 382 4.93 26.72 3.29
C LEU A 382 3.69 26.74 2.39
N PRO A 383 3.77 27.05 1.08
CA PRO A 383 2.63 26.90 0.17
C PRO A 383 1.97 25.52 0.22
N TYR A 384 2.75 24.45 0.31
CA TYR A 384 2.18 23.10 0.33
C TYR A 384 1.46 22.84 1.65
N TYR A 385 2.03 23.28 2.77
CA TYR A 385 1.35 23.21 4.06
C TYR A 385 0.05 24.04 4.09
N THR A 386 0.06 25.23 3.50
CA THR A 386 -1.11 26.10 3.37
C THR A 386 -2.20 25.41 2.57
N PHE A 387 -1.88 24.82 1.42
CA PHE A 387 -2.84 24.02 0.64
C PHE A 387 -3.45 22.90 1.49
N LEU A 388 -2.62 22.11 2.17
CA LEU A 388 -3.11 21.01 3.00
C LEU A 388 -4.03 21.53 4.12
N HIS A 389 -3.69 22.65 4.75
CA HIS A 389 -4.40 23.17 5.91
C HIS A 389 -5.69 23.92 5.57
N ASP A 390 -5.66 24.78 4.54
CA ASP A 390 -6.75 25.70 4.23
C ASP A 390 -7.68 25.17 3.14
N VAL A 391 -7.17 24.33 2.23
CA VAL A 391 -7.94 23.79 1.10
C VAL A 391 -8.34 22.35 1.37
N LEU A 392 -7.36 21.44 1.48
CA LEU A 392 -7.63 20.01 1.59
C LEU A 392 -8.45 19.64 2.83
N LEU A 393 -8.24 20.32 3.95
CA LEU A 393 -9.00 20.06 5.18
C LEU A 393 -10.48 20.50 5.09
N GLU A 394 -10.78 21.49 4.27
CA GLU A 394 -12.16 21.95 4.06
C GLU A 394 -12.85 21.17 2.94
N HIS A 395 -12.08 20.52 2.06
CA HIS A 395 -12.61 19.68 1.01
C HIS A 395 -13.57 18.60 1.55
N GLU A 396 -14.74 18.49 0.91
CA GLU A 396 -15.82 17.62 1.36
C GLU A 396 -15.66 16.20 0.81
N VAL A 397 -15.61 15.22 1.71
CA VAL A 397 -15.48 13.81 1.34
C VAL A 397 -16.53 12.94 2.01
N VAL A 398 -16.82 11.81 1.39
CA VAL A 398 -17.48 10.72 2.09
C VAL A 398 -16.46 10.12 3.09
N PRO A 399 -16.81 10.00 4.39
CA PRO A 399 -15.93 9.38 5.39
C PRO A 399 -15.44 7.98 4.95
N PRO A 400 -14.13 7.74 4.89
CA PRO A 400 -13.59 6.42 4.56
C PRO A 400 -14.03 5.37 5.59
N GLN A 401 -14.49 4.20 5.13
CA GLN A 401 -14.75 3.09 6.06
C GLN A 401 -13.44 2.41 6.49
N LYS A 402 -13.51 1.64 7.59
CA LYS A 402 -12.35 0.93 8.13
C LYS A 402 -11.69 0.04 7.07
N GLY A 403 -10.45 0.37 6.69
CA GLY A 403 -9.66 -0.34 5.68
C GLY A 403 -9.82 0.18 4.24
N GLN A 404 -10.69 1.15 4.00
CA GLN A 404 -10.75 1.90 2.75
C GLN A 404 -9.79 3.09 2.82
N ARG A 405 -9.28 3.49 1.66
CA ARG A 405 -8.51 4.73 1.49
C ARG A 405 -9.15 5.56 0.40
N VAL A 406 -9.22 6.87 0.60
CA VAL A 406 -9.64 7.85 -0.41
C VAL A 406 -8.39 8.61 -0.83
N MET A 407 -8.14 8.65 -2.14
CA MET A 407 -7.07 9.45 -2.73
C MET A 407 -7.66 10.78 -3.20
N LEU A 408 -7.06 11.88 -2.75
CA LEU A 408 -7.40 13.25 -3.12
C LEU A 408 -6.16 13.87 -3.77
N PRO A 409 -5.97 13.73 -5.09
CA PRO A 409 -4.83 14.31 -5.78
C PRO A 409 -4.82 15.84 -5.64
N PHE A 410 -3.63 16.43 -5.48
CA PHE A 410 -3.46 17.89 -5.38
C PHE A 410 -4.19 18.60 -6.53
N GLU A 411 -3.98 18.17 -7.77
CA GLU A 411 -4.58 18.81 -8.95
C GLU A 411 -6.11 18.75 -8.94
N GLN A 412 -6.70 17.66 -8.44
CA GLN A 412 -8.15 17.52 -8.38
C GLN A 412 -8.74 18.46 -7.34
N VAL A 413 -8.24 18.40 -6.11
CA VAL A 413 -8.72 19.24 -5.00
C VAL A 413 -8.47 20.70 -5.31
N PHE A 414 -7.27 21.02 -5.80
CA PHE A 414 -6.92 22.36 -6.21
C PHE A 414 -7.87 22.85 -7.31
N MET A 415 -8.13 22.09 -8.38
CA MET A 415 -9.03 22.56 -9.44
C MET A 415 -10.51 22.64 -9.03
N GLU A 416 -10.98 21.77 -8.14
CA GLU A 416 -12.36 21.79 -7.66
C GLU A 416 -12.64 22.96 -6.71
N ASP A 417 -11.64 23.35 -5.91
CA ASP A 417 -11.71 24.48 -4.96
C ASP A 417 -11.08 25.78 -5.52
N PHE A 418 -10.52 25.77 -6.73
CA PHE A 418 -9.91 26.94 -7.39
C PHE A 418 -10.98 27.81 -8.03
N ASP A 419 -11.21 29.00 -7.47
CA ASP A 419 -11.93 30.05 -8.15
C ASP A 419 -10.93 30.88 -9.01
N PRO A 420 -10.92 30.71 -10.35
CA PRO A 420 -10.02 31.47 -11.22
C PRO A 420 -10.25 32.98 -11.13
N ILE A 421 -11.46 33.41 -10.79
CA ILE A 421 -11.85 34.82 -10.69
C ILE A 421 -11.29 35.45 -9.43
N GLU A 422 -11.38 34.76 -8.29
CA GLU A 422 -10.80 35.20 -7.03
C GLU A 422 -9.27 35.26 -7.15
N SER A 423 -8.67 34.19 -7.71
CA SER A 423 -7.23 34.04 -7.86
C SER A 423 -6.60 35.17 -8.69
N ILE A 424 -7.17 35.49 -9.85
CA ILE A 424 -6.65 36.58 -10.69
C ILE A 424 -6.94 37.96 -10.07
N THR A 425 -8.02 38.12 -9.30
CA THR A 425 -8.33 39.35 -8.56
C THR A 425 -7.27 39.63 -7.51
N GLU A 426 -6.94 38.61 -6.70
CA GLU A 426 -5.87 38.72 -5.69
C GLU A 426 -4.52 38.96 -6.36
N PHE A 427 -4.20 38.21 -7.42
CA PHE A 427 -2.96 38.39 -8.17
C PHE A 427 -2.82 39.81 -8.72
N PHE A 428 -3.88 40.38 -9.28
CA PHE A 428 -3.92 41.75 -9.76
C PHE A 428 -3.58 42.75 -8.63
N LEU A 429 -4.18 42.62 -7.46
CA LEU A 429 -3.96 43.52 -6.32
C LEU A 429 -2.53 43.41 -5.77
N LEU A 430 -2.03 42.19 -5.57
CA LEU A 430 -0.67 41.96 -5.10
C LEU A 430 0.35 42.57 -6.06
N ARG A 431 0.14 42.38 -7.38
CA ARG A 431 1.02 42.96 -8.39
C ARG A 431 0.89 44.47 -8.46
N LEU A 432 -0.29 45.03 -8.20
CA LEU A 432 -0.52 46.46 -8.15
C LEU A 432 0.17 47.12 -6.95
N PHE A 433 0.24 46.43 -5.79
CA PHE A 433 0.83 46.95 -4.55
C PHE A 433 2.33 46.71 -4.42
N ASP A 434 2.89 45.68 -5.06
CA ASP A 434 4.34 45.47 -5.12
C ASP A 434 4.99 46.52 -6.02
N LEU A 435 5.49 47.61 -5.43
CA LEU A 435 6.12 48.73 -6.15
C LEU A 435 7.53 48.41 -6.69
N GLU A 436 8.18 47.33 -6.23
CA GLU A 436 9.55 47.00 -6.63
C GLU A 436 9.60 46.28 -7.98
N GLN A 437 8.52 45.58 -8.35
CA GLN A 437 8.43 44.82 -9.59
C GLN A 437 7.70 45.60 -10.70
N VAL A 438 7.95 45.22 -11.96
CA VAL A 438 7.18 45.77 -13.09
C VAL A 438 5.79 45.12 -13.09
N PHE A 439 4.74 45.93 -13.27
CA PHE A 439 3.38 45.40 -13.35
C PHE A 439 3.21 44.52 -14.61
N PRO A 440 2.68 43.29 -14.49
CA PRO A 440 2.52 42.37 -15.61
C PRO A 440 1.39 42.85 -16.54
N ALA A 441 1.72 43.29 -17.75
CA ALA A 441 0.70 43.80 -18.69
C ALA A 441 -0.20 42.69 -19.27
N ASP A 442 0.27 41.45 -19.22
CA ASP A 442 -0.36 40.24 -19.72
C ASP A 442 -1.57 39.76 -18.89
N ILE A 443 -1.82 40.31 -17.71
CA ILE A 443 -3.08 40.04 -16.98
C ILE A 443 -4.23 40.97 -17.38
N LEU A 444 -3.94 42.00 -18.19
CA LEU A 444 -4.92 42.98 -18.66
C LEU A 444 -5.56 42.49 -19.97
N ASN A 445 -6.85 42.79 -20.13
CA ASN A 445 -7.58 42.57 -21.38
C ASN A 445 -7.11 43.58 -22.46
N GLY A 446 -7.27 43.21 -23.73
CA GLY A 446 -7.06 44.09 -24.89
C GLY A 446 -7.97 45.32 -24.91
N GLU A 447 -9.11 45.28 -24.19
CA GLU A 447 -10.00 46.41 -23.98
C GLU A 447 -10.22 46.62 -22.48
N MET A 448 -9.80 47.79 -21.98
CA MET A 448 -9.84 48.14 -20.56
C MET A 448 -10.81 49.29 -20.32
N ARG A 449 -11.64 49.24 -19.28
CA ARG A 449 -12.42 50.38 -18.85
C ARG A 449 -11.55 51.29 -17.99
N LEU A 450 -11.54 52.58 -18.33
CA LEU A 450 -10.98 53.66 -17.55
C LEU A 450 -12.04 54.75 -17.39
N ASP A 451 -12.62 54.87 -16.21
CA ASP A 451 -13.78 55.74 -15.95
C ASP A 451 -14.96 55.48 -16.93
N ASN A 452 -15.24 56.46 -17.82
CA ASN A 452 -16.30 56.39 -18.83
C ASN A 452 -15.76 56.09 -20.24
N GLN A 453 -14.53 55.59 -20.37
CA GLN A 453 -13.88 55.31 -21.65
C GLN A 453 -13.34 53.88 -21.70
N VAL A 454 -13.29 53.31 -22.91
CA VAL A 454 -12.57 52.07 -23.19
C VAL A 454 -11.22 52.44 -23.79
N VAL A 455 -10.15 51.96 -23.17
CA VAL A 455 -8.76 52.24 -23.52
C VAL A 455 -8.02 50.96 -23.84
N GLY A 456 -6.95 51.06 -24.63
CA GLY A 456 -6.06 49.93 -24.91
C GLY A 456 -5.07 49.65 -23.76
N PRO A 457 -4.37 48.50 -23.79
CA PRO A 457 -3.49 48.04 -22.72
C PRO A 457 -2.35 49.01 -22.38
N GLU A 458 -1.81 49.74 -23.37
CA GLU A 458 -0.74 50.72 -23.16
C GLU A 458 -1.19 51.90 -22.29
N GLN A 459 -2.39 52.43 -22.55
CA GLN A 459 -2.96 53.54 -21.78
C GLN A 459 -3.35 53.08 -20.38
N ALA A 460 -3.89 51.87 -20.29
CA ALA A 460 -4.18 51.19 -19.04
C ALA A 460 -2.93 51.03 -18.17
N LEU A 461 -1.85 50.48 -18.72
CA LEU A 461 -0.58 50.29 -18.02
C LEU A 461 0.06 51.63 -17.60
N ALA A 462 -0.08 52.68 -18.42
CA ALA A 462 0.39 54.01 -18.08
C ALA A 462 -0.37 54.60 -16.87
N HIS A 463 -1.68 54.38 -16.78
CA HIS A 463 -2.49 54.78 -15.63
C HIS A 463 -2.07 54.02 -14.36
N LEU A 464 -1.93 52.69 -14.44
CA LEU A 464 -1.46 51.86 -13.31
C LEU A 464 -0.09 52.31 -12.82
N SER A 465 0.85 52.52 -13.74
CA SER A 465 2.20 52.99 -13.42
C SER A 465 2.19 54.39 -12.81
N GLY A 466 1.33 55.28 -13.33
CA GLY A 466 1.14 56.63 -12.80
C GLY A 466 0.55 56.64 -11.40
N TRP A 467 -0.39 55.74 -11.10
CA TRP A 467 -0.92 55.56 -9.76
C TRP A 467 0.16 55.04 -8.80
N ARG A 468 0.88 53.99 -9.18
CA ARG A 468 2.00 53.41 -8.40
C ARG A 468 3.08 54.43 -8.05
N ALA A 469 3.41 55.31 -8.99
CA ALA A 469 4.44 56.34 -8.82
C ALA A 469 4.09 57.42 -7.77
N GLN A 470 2.86 57.46 -7.26
CA GLN A 470 2.47 58.37 -6.18
C GLN A 470 3.02 57.96 -4.81
N PHE A 471 3.45 56.70 -4.68
CA PHE A 471 3.80 56.09 -3.40
C PHE A 471 5.25 55.60 -3.41
N SER A 472 5.88 55.63 -2.24
CA SER A 472 7.19 55.01 -2.00
C SER A 472 7.08 53.61 -1.40
N GLU A 473 5.95 53.29 -0.77
CA GLU A 473 5.66 51.97 -0.20
C GLU A 473 4.15 51.77 -0.13
N ILE A 474 3.68 50.54 -0.36
CA ILE A 474 2.29 50.12 -0.10
C ILE A 474 2.35 48.84 0.73
N THR A 475 1.73 48.86 1.89
CA THR A 475 1.63 47.70 2.78
C THR A 475 0.20 47.16 2.74
N PRO A 476 -0.06 46.01 2.10
CA PRO A 476 -1.36 45.35 2.19
C PRO A 476 -1.61 44.90 3.63
N ILE A 477 -2.82 45.11 4.13
CA ILE A 477 -3.23 44.75 5.50
C ILE A 477 -4.30 43.65 5.46
N GLY A 478 -5.27 43.74 4.55
CA GLY A 478 -6.34 42.76 4.44
C GLY A 478 -7.04 42.77 3.09
N PHE A 479 -7.49 41.58 2.67
CA PHE A 479 -8.28 41.35 1.48
C PHE A 479 -9.33 40.28 1.82
N GLU A 480 -10.60 40.54 1.51
CA GLU A 480 -11.70 39.60 1.73
C GLU A 480 -12.69 39.67 0.56
N PRO A 481 -12.69 38.68 -0.35
CA PRO A 481 -13.67 38.59 -1.42
C PRO A 481 -15.05 38.20 -0.86
N PHE A 482 -16.11 38.65 -1.51
CA PHE A 482 -17.48 38.30 -1.12
C PHE A 482 -18.43 38.33 -2.33
N ASP A 483 -19.55 37.62 -2.20
CA ASP A 483 -20.61 37.61 -3.21
C ASP A 483 -21.75 38.58 -2.84
N ASP A 484 -22.30 39.27 -3.84
CA ASP A 484 -23.55 40.02 -3.71
C ASP A 484 -24.64 39.41 -4.61
N PRO A 485 -25.69 38.80 -4.05
CA PRO A 485 -26.75 38.14 -4.82
C PRO A 485 -27.60 39.12 -5.67
N ARG A 486 -27.36 40.43 -5.58
CA ARG A 486 -27.98 41.46 -6.41
C ARG A 486 -27.23 41.70 -7.73
N LEU A 487 -25.98 41.25 -7.85
CA LEU A 487 -25.22 41.32 -9.10
C LEU A 487 -25.65 40.21 -10.07
N PRO A 488 -25.53 40.43 -11.39
CA PRO A 488 -25.76 39.37 -12.35
C PRO A 488 -24.76 38.23 -12.11
N PRO A 489 -25.21 36.96 -12.20
CA PRO A 489 -24.32 35.82 -12.06
C PRO A 489 -23.25 35.85 -13.15
N ARG A 490 -22.08 35.31 -12.83
CA ARG A 490 -20.97 35.14 -13.77
C ARG A 490 -21.45 34.47 -15.07
N THR A 491 -21.03 34.98 -16.21
CA THR A 491 -21.29 34.38 -17.52
C THR A 491 -20.08 33.54 -17.95
N ALA A 492 -20.19 32.86 -19.10
CA ALA A 492 -19.06 32.13 -19.68
C ALA A 492 -17.93 33.04 -20.18
N THR A 493 -18.17 34.36 -20.28
CA THR A 493 -17.25 35.33 -20.86
C THR A 493 -16.95 36.51 -19.95
N ASP A 494 -17.77 36.77 -18.94
CA ASP A 494 -17.69 37.97 -18.11
C ASP A 494 -17.94 37.61 -16.65
N ALA A 495 -17.12 38.18 -15.76
CA ALA A 495 -17.24 38.01 -14.33
C ALA A 495 -16.95 39.32 -13.59
N VAL A 496 -17.53 39.45 -12.40
CA VAL A 496 -17.29 40.57 -11.49
C VAL A 496 -16.96 39.96 -10.13
N GLN A 497 -15.84 40.38 -9.55
CA GLN A 497 -15.44 40.01 -8.20
C GLN A 497 -15.58 41.21 -7.27
N LEU A 498 -16.37 41.08 -6.21
CA LEU A 498 -16.41 42.06 -5.13
C LEU A 498 -15.47 41.64 -4.00
N PHE A 499 -14.89 42.63 -3.32
CA PHE A 499 -14.01 42.39 -2.17
C PHE A 499 -14.00 43.61 -1.24
N VAL A 500 -13.51 43.42 -0.03
CA VAL A 500 -13.08 44.49 0.87
C VAL A 500 -11.55 44.48 0.87
N VAL A 501 -10.94 45.66 0.76
CA VAL A 501 -9.49 45.83 0.85
C VAL A 501 -9.12 46.82 1.93
N GLU A 502 -8.03 46.52 2.62
CA GLU A 502 -7.36 47.39 3.59
C GLU A 502 -5.87 47.43 3.27
N TYR A 503 -5.34 48.65 3.10
CA TYR A 503 -3.91 48.86 2.87
C TYR A 503 -3.46 50.22 3.42
N GLU A 504 -2.18 50.33 3.75
CA GLU A 504 -1.52 51.59 4.10
C GLU A 504 -0.55 51.96 2.98
N ALA A 505 -0.56 53.22 2.56
CA ALA A 505 0.33 53.72 1.53
C ALA A 505 1.17 54.88 2.07
N THR A 506 2.47 54.83 1.78
CA THR A 506 3.45 55.86 2.17
C THR A 506 3.79 56.70 0.95
N TYR A 507 3.63 58.01 1.06
CA TYR A 507 4.03 58.98 0.04
C TYR A 507 5.55 59.25 0.11
N PRO A 508 6.18 59.73 -0.99
CA PRO A 508 7.60 60.09 -1.01
C PRO A 508 8.05 61.13 0.04
N ASP A 509 7.11 61.91 0.59
CA ASP A 509 7.35 62.87 1.68
C ASP A 509 7.30 62.23 3.09
N GLY A 510 7.04 60.93 3.17
CA GLY A 510 6.94 60.16 4.41
C GLY A 510 5.57 60.20 5.09
N ARG A 511 4.57 60.87 4.50
CA ARG A 511 3.19 60.81 4.98
C ARG A 511 2.60 59.43 4.70
N THR A 512 1.91 58.84 5.68
CA THR A 512 1.13 57.61 5.48
C THR A 512 -0.36 57.91 5.43
N GLU A 513 -1.07 57.17 4.59
CA GLU A 513 -2.53 57.22 4.48
C GLU A 513 -3.09 55.80 4.41
N LYS A 514 -4.14 55.55 5.18
CA LYS A 514 -4.78 54.24 5.29
C LYS A 514 -6.07 54.24 4.48
N PHE A 515 -6.20 53.25 3.61
CA PHE A 515 -7.36 53.05 2.75
C PHE A 515 -8.12 51.79 3.19
N VAL A 516 -9.43 51.95 3.39
CA VAL A 516 -10.34 50.84 3.74
C VAL A 516 -11.61 51.04 2.93
N GLY A 517 -12.06 50.01 2.24
CA GLY A 517 -13.36 50.06 1.59
C GLY A 517 -13.64 48.90 0.65
N PRO A 518 -14.85 48.88 0.08
CA PRO A 518 -15.21 47.91 -0.92
C PRO A 518 -14.43 48.16 -2.22
N GLY A 519 -14.18 47.08 -2.94
CA GLY A 519 -13.59 47.06 -4.25
C GLY A 519 -14.33 46.12 -5.18
N VAL A 520 -14.08 46.30 -6.47
CA VAL A 520 -14.59 45.50 -7.57
C VAL A 520 -13.50 45.32 -8.61
N VAL A 521 -13.37 44.12 -9.14
CA VAL A 521 -12.60 43.82 -10.35
C VAL A 521 -13.56 43.22 -11.38
N GLU A 522 -13.51 43.73 -12.60
CA GLU A 522 -14.23 43.23 -13.76
C GLU A 522 -13.28 42.39 -14.61
N LEU A 523 -13.76 41.23 -15.06
CA LEU A 523 -12.96 40.25 -15.77
C LEU A 523 -13.67 39.74 -17.00
N VAL A 524 -12.89 39.45 -18.04
CA VAL A 524 -13.37 38.87 -19.29
C VAL A 524 -12.52 37.66 -19.64
N TYR A 525 -13.16 36.58 -20.07
CA TYR A 525 -12.51 35.39 -20.60
C TYR A 525 -12.27 35.57 -22.10
N ASP A 526 -11.00 35.53 -22.52
CA ASP A 526 -10.61 35.80 -23.92
C ASP A 526 -10.61 34.56 -24.82
N GLY A 527 -10.92 33.38 -24.26
CA GLY A 527 -10.87 32.09 -24.95
C GLY A 527 -9.78 31.17 -24.42
N GLU A 528 -8.72 31.72 -23.82
CA GLU A 528 -7.62 30.98 -23.20
C GLU A 528 -7.58 31.21 -21.69
N GLU A 529 -7.66 32.46 -21.23
CA GLU A 529 -7.53 32.82 -19.82
C GLU A 529 -8.49 33.95 -19.41
N TRP A 530 -8.74 34.09 -18.11
CA TRP A 530 -9.42 35.28 -17.58
C TRP A 530 -8.45 36.45 -17.57
N ARG A 531 -8.94 37.65 -17.91
CA ARG A 531 -8.15 38.89 -17.89
C ARG A 531 -8.91 40.01 -17.22
N VAL A 532 -8.21 40.87 -16.50
CA VAL A 532 -8.78 42.06 -15.87
C VAL A 532 -9.19 43.05 -16.95
N SER A 533 -10.42 43.52 -16.94
CA SER A 533 -10.95 44.55 -17.83
C SER A 533 -11.27 45.87 -17.12
N GLY A 534 -11.38 45.88 -15.78
CA GLY A 534 -11.57 47.08 -14.97
C GLY A 534 -11.39 46.79 -13.48
N ALA A 535 -11.09 47.80 -12.67
CA ALA A 535 -10.91 47.66 -11.22
C ALA A 535 -11.16 48.96 -10.46
N GLN A 536 -11.97 48.93 -9.41
CA GLN A 536 -12.20 50.11 -8.56
C GLN A 536 -12.17 49.70 -7.09
N PHE A 537 -11.46 50.45 -6.23
CA PHE A 537 -11.44 50.24 -4.79
C PHE A 537 -11.05 51.52 -4.05
N ALA A 538 -11.03 51.51 -2.71
CA ALA A 538 -10.68 52.69 -1.94
C ALA A 538 -9.30 53.25 -2.34
N GLY A 539 -9.23 54.51 -2.80
CA GLY A 539 -7.99 55.17 -3.23
C GLY A 539 -7.53 54.86 -4.66
N PHE A 540 -8.28 54.03 -5.41
CA PHE A 540 -7.93 53.62 -6.76
C PHE A 540 -9.17 53.46 -7.64
N GLN A 541 -9.10 54.00 -8.85
CA GLN A 541 -10.15 53.80 -9.84
C GLN A 541 -9.52 53.55 -11.20
N PHE A 542 -10.01 52.50 -11.84
CA PHE A 542 -9.61 52.01 -13.14
C PHE A 542 -10.85 51.48 -13.84
#